data_AF-A0A7H8UAR6-F1
#
_entry.id   AF-A0A7H8UAR6-F1
#
_cell.length_a   1.000
_cell.length_b   1.000
_cell.length_c   1.000
_cell.angle_alpha   90.00
_cell.angle_beta   90.00
_cell.angle_gamma   90.00
#
_symmetry.space_group_name_H-M   'P 1'
#
loop_
_entity.id
_entity.type
_entity.pdbx_description
1 polymer ?
#
loop_
_entity_poly.entity_id
_entity_poly.type
_entity_poly.pdbx_seq_one_letter_code
_entity_poly.pdbx_strand_id
1 'polypeptide(L)'
;MAKAKKRVAVVPPTPEQKRLEIARQQAERARNREMLAMHARWAPGNLGGSEALWDEVQDGVVTTRSPQKTLIKLRTVIHRLESQLGKPYLWGGDSPSDGFDCSGLVFYAFNHVLDRKLPRTANGMFQDNALKPVKQQKLRRGDLVFFNINQRPGADHVGVYLGDGRFIEAPRTGLKIRISQLSDNFWQSRYLGARRVL
;
A
#
# COMPACT_ATOMS: atom_id res chain seq x y z
N MET A 1 -28.00 -13.85 41.18
CA MET A 1 -27.78 -14.70 39.98
C MET A 1 -26.96 -13.92 38.96
N ALA A 2 -25.73 -14.33 38.68
CA ALA A 2 -24.86 -13.68 37.68
C ALA A 2 -24.40 -14.71 36.64
N LYS A 3 -24.75 -14.48 35.36
CA LYS A 3 -24.38 -15.35 34.24
C LYS A 3 -22.93 -15.08 33.82
N ALA A 4 -22.07 -16.10 33.91
CA ALA A 4 -20.69 -16.06 33.41
C ALA A 4 -20.65 -16.21 31.88
N LYS A 5 -19.97 -15.27 31.19
CA LYS A 5 -19.70 -15.34 29.74
C LYS A 5 -18.53 -16.30 29.49
N LYS A 6 -18.78 -17.43 28.82
CA LYS A 6 -17.73 -18.34 28.31
C LYS A 6 -16.93 -17.63 27.21
N ARG A 7 -15.62 -17.43 27.43
CA ARG A 7 -14.66 -17.07 26.39
C ARG A 7 -14.26 -18.34 25.64
N VAL A 8 -14.45 -18.37 24.33
CA VAL A 8 -13.95 -19.46 23.47
C VAL A 8 -12.44 -19.25 23.32
N ALA A 9 -11.65 -20.16 23.89
CA ALA A 9 -10.20 -20.15 23.73
C ALA A 9 -9.86 -20.55 22.28
N VAL A 10 -9.22 -19.63 21.54
CA VAL A 10 -8.67 -19.94 20.22
C VAL A 10 -7.42 -20.80 20.45
N VAL A 11 -7.52 -22.08 20.14
CA VAL A 11 -6.41 -23.03 20.27
C VAL A 11 -5.30 -22.61 19.31
N PRO A 12 -4.07 -22.36 19.78
CA PRO A 12 -2.96 -22.02 18.91
C PRO A 12 -2.63 -23.20 17.98
N PRO A 13 -2.26 -22.94 16.72
CA PRO A 13 -1.99 -24.01 15.76
C PRO A 13 -0.82 -24.86 16.22
N THR A 14 -0.93 -26.16 16.02
CA THR A 14 0.12 -27.12 16.38
C THR A 14 1.40 -26.83 15.55
N PRO A 15 2.59 -27.24 16.03
CA PRO A 15 3.83 -27.10 15.26
C PRO A 15 3.74 -27.73 13.87
N GLU A 16 2.95 -28.79 13.71
CA GLU A 16 2.67 -29.44 12.44
C GLU A 16 1.78 -28.59 11.52
N GLN A 17 0.69 -28.03 12.05
CA GLN A 17 -0.16 -27.09 11.30
C GLN A 17 0.63 -25.85 10.85
N LYS A 18 1.52 -25.34 11.70
CA LYS A 18 2.42 -24.23 11.36
C LYS A 18 3.42 -24.60 10.26
N ARG A 19 3.96 -25.83 10.29
CA ARG A 19 4.86 -26.35 9.23
C ARG A 19 4.13 -26.54 7.90
N LEU A 20 2.91 -27.07 7.92
CA LEU A 20 2.04 -27.20 6.74
C LEU A 20 1.68 -25.83 6.16
N GLU A 21 1.38 -24.85 7.01
CA GLU A 21 1.09 -23.49 6.57
C GLU A 21 2.33 -22.81 5.95
N ILE A 22 3.50 -22.97 6.56
CA ILE A 22 4.78 -22.47 6.00
C ILE A 22 5.08 -23.16 4.67
N ALA A 23 4.91 -24.48 4.58
CA ALA A 23 5.13 -25.24 3.35
C ALA A 23 4.16 -24.81 2.24
N ARG A 24 2.89 -24.57 2.57
CA ARG A 24 1.89 -24.03 1.65
C ARG A 24 2.28 -22.63 1.18
N GLN A 25 2.68 -21.75 2.08
CA GLN A 25 3.16 -20.40 1.74
C GLN A 25 4.43 -20.45 0.88
N GLN A 26 5.34 -21.39 1.12
CA GLN A 26 6.56 -21.57 0.32
C GLN A 26 6.26 -22.11 -1.08
N ALA A 27 5.37 -23.10 -1.20
CA ALA A 27 4.93 -23.63 -2.48
C ALA A 27 4.19 -22.57 -3.30
N GLU A 28 3.38 -21.74 -2.65
CA GLU A 28 2.67 -20.63 -3.28
C GLU A 28 3.62 -19.51 -3.70
N ARG A 29 4.64 -19.19 -2.88
CA ARG A 29 5.74 -18.28 -3.26
C ARG A 29 6.53 -18.80 -4.47
N ALA A 30 6.78 -20.11 -4.54
CA ALA A 30 7.47 -20.73 -5.67
C ALA A 30 6.64 -20.61 -6.96
N ARG A 31 5.34 -20.94 -6.91
CA ARG A 31 4.42 -20.75 -8.04
C ARG A 31 4.31 -19.30 -8.47
N ASN A 32 4.26 -18.37 -7.53
CA ASN A 32 4.22 -16.94 -7.82
C ASN A 32 5.53 -16.47 -8.51
N ARG A 33 6.67 -17.06 -8.15
CA ARG A 33 7.96 -16.80 -8.81
C ARG A 33 8.00 -17.34 -10.23
N GLU A 34 7.41 -18.51 -10.47
CA GLU A 34 7.24 -19.08 -11.82
C GLU A 34 6.29 -18.23 -12.69
N MET A 35 5.18 -17.74 -12.12
CA MET A 35 4.24 -16.85 -12.81
C MET A 35 4.87 -15.51 -13.23
N LEU A 36 5.80 -14.98 -12.43
CA LEU A 36 6.59 -13.80 -12.77
C LEU A 36 7.60 -14.09 -13.90
N ALA A 37 8.15 -15.30 -13.98
CA ALA A 37 9.02 -15.72 -15.07
C ALA A 37 8.23 -15.95 -16.39
N MET A 38 6.95 -16.32 -16.30
CA MET A 38 6.09 -16.58 -17.47
C MET A 38 5.53 -15.31 -18.13
N HIS A 39 5.47 -14.17 -17.44
CA HIS A 39 4.98 -12.91 -18.00
C HIS A 39 6.09 -12.05 -18.63
N ALA A 40 6.81 -12.61 -19.62
CA ALA A 40 7.72 -11.87 -20.50
C ALA A 40 7.01 -10.85 -21.43
N ARG A 41 5.69 -10.67 -21.29
CA ARG A 41 4.83 -9.87 -22.19
C ARG A 41 4.75 -8.38 -21.86
N TRP A 42 5.59 -7.88 -20.96
CA TRP A 42 5.70 -6.44 -20.66
C TRP A 42 7.02 -5.86 -21.19
N ALA A 43 7.17 -5.91 -22.52
CA ALA A 43 7.93 -4.90 -23.26
C ALA A 43 7.08 -3.62 -23.35
N PRO A 44 7.67 -2.41 -23.32
CA PRO A 44 6.93 -1.16 -23.19
C PRO A 44 6.10 -0.91 -24.46
N GLY A 45 4.77 -1.04 -24.33
CA GLY A 45 3.82 -0.85 -25.42
C GLY A 45 2.60 -0.08 -24.94
N ASN A 46 2.37 1.04 -25.63
CA ASN A 46 1.30 2.03 -25.52
C ASN A 46 -0.12 1.48 -25.24
N LEU A 47 -0.74 1.88 -24.14
CA LEU A 47 -2.19 1.86 -23.88
C LEU A 47 -2.45 3.05 -22.92
N GLY A 48 -3.14 4.15 -23.26
CA GLY A 48 -4.26 4.31 -24.17
C GLY A 48 -5.57 4.29 -23.37
N GLY A 49 -6.13 5.47 -23.05
CA GLY A 49 -7.54 5.61 -22.64
C GLY A 49 -7.84 6.41 -21.36
N SER A 50 -7.86 7.75 -21.46
CA SER A 50 -8.96 8.65 -20.99
C SER A 50 -8.46 10.10 -20.83
N GLU A 51 -8.05 10.73 -21.93
CA GLU A 51 -7.72 12.17 -21.95
C GLU A 51 -8.95 13.08 -22.15
N ALA A 52 -10.15 12.53 -22.33
CA ALA A 52 -11.34 13.30 -22.75
C ALA A 52 -12.27 13.75 -21.59
N LEU A 53 -11.75 14.12 -20.41
CA LEU A 53 -12.60 14.54 -19.28
C LEU A 53 -12.20 15.85 -18.57
N TRP A 54 -11.28 16.66 -19.13
CA TRP A 54 -10.82 17.87 -18.43
C TRP A 54 -10.74 19.16 -19.24
N ASP A 55 -11.23 19.20 -20.49
CA ASP A 55 -11.33 20.45 -21.23
C ASP A 55 -12.76 21.00 -21.20
N GLU A 56 -13.06 21.76 -20.15
CA GLU A 56 -13.88 22.99 -20.24
C GLU A 56 -14.00 23.66 -18.86
N VAL A 57 -13.08 24.58 -18.55
CA VAL A 57 -13.40 25.81 -17.83
C VAL A 57 -12.50 26.92 -18.38
N GLN A 58 -13.12 27.82 -19.14
CA GLN A 58 -12.53 29.03 -19.71
C GLN A 58 -12.15 30.06 -18.64
N ASP A 59 -11.08 30.79 -18.97
CA ASP A 59 -10.68 32.16 -18.61
C ASP A 59 -10.70 32.63 -17.15
N GLY A 60 -9.52 33.09 -16.70
CA GLY A 60 -9.38 33.98 -15.55
C GLY A 60 -8.19 33.65 -14.64
N VAL A 61 -7.06 34.29 -14.91
CA VAL A 61 -5.94 34.64 -14.01
C VAL A 61 -6.04 34.10 -12.57
N VAL A 62 -5.20 33.13 -12.17
CA VAL A 62 -4.52 33.16 -10.84
C VAL A 62 -3.23 32.32 -10.86
N THR A 63 -2.11 32.94 -10.47
CA THR A 63 -0.80 32.37 -10.13
C THR A 63 -0.80 31.54 -8.83
N THR A 64 -1.82 30.70 -8.60
CA THR A 64 -1.97 29.81 -7.42
C THR A 64 -2.20 28.34 -7.79
N ARG A 65 -1.99 27.93 -9.05
CA ARG A 65 -2.36 26.58 -9.55
C ARG A 65 -1.65 25.39 -8.86
N SER A 66 -0.47 25.58 -8.25
CA SER A 66 0.35 24.46 -7.72
C SER A 66 -0.24 23.79 -6.45
N PRO A 67 -0.56 24.52 -5.35
CA PRO A 67 -1.17 23.91 -4.16
C PRO A 67 -2.53 23.25 -4.43
N GLN A 68 -3.34 23.86 -5.30
CA GLN A 68 -4.66 23.34 -5.68
C GLN A 68 -4.53 22.02 -6.44
N LYS A 69 -3.61 21.94 -7.41
CA LYS A 69 -3.35 20.72 -8.20
C LYS A 69 -2.85 19.59 -7.30
N THR A 70 -1.94 19.86 -6.38
CA THR A 70 -1.46 18.88 -5.39
C THR A 70 -2.58 18.36 -4.50
N LEU A 71 -3.48 19.25 -4.05
CA LEU A 71 -4.64 18.85 -3.23
C LEU A 71 -5.61 17.95 -4.00
N ILE A 72 -5.87 18.24 -5.28
CA ILE A 72 -6.70 17.39 -6.15
C ILE A 72 -6.05 16.01 -6.32
N LYS A 73 -4.75 15.96 -6.67
CA LYS A 73 -4.01 14.70 -6.77
C LYS A 73 -4.10 13.89 -5.48
N LEU A 74 -3.91 14.54 -4.32
CA LEU A 74 -4.01 13.90 -3.01
C LEU A 74 -5.42 13.33 -2.76
N ARG A 75 -6.48 14.11 -3.00
CA ARG A 75 -7.87 13.64 -2.84
C ARG A 75 -8.15 12.40 -3.71
N THR A 76 -7.72 12.43 -4.97
CA THR A 76 -7.85 11.29 -5.88
C THR A 76 -7.12 10.06 -5.36
N VAL A 77 -5.87 10.21 -4.90
CA VAL A 77 -5.09 9.10 -4.30
C VAL A 77 -5.83 8.51 -3.10
N ILE A 78 -6.29 9.34 -2.17
CA ILE A 78 -6.96 8.84 -0.96
C ILE A 78 -8.28 8.17 -1.29
N HIS A 79 -9.07 8.72 -2.21
CA HIS A 79 -10.31 8.08 -2.67
C HIS A 79 -10.06 6.71 -3.33
N ARG A 80 -9.02 6.61 -4.17
CA ARG A 80 -8.61 5.35 -4.79
C ARG A 80 -8.17 4.31 -3.77
N LEU A 81 -7.56 4.73 -2.66
CA LEU A 81 -7.16 3.85 -1.56
C LEU A 81 -8.37 3.39 -0.73
N GLU A 82 -9.21 4.34 -0.29
CA GLU A 82 -10.37 4.06 0.55
C GLU A 82 -11.40 3.16 -0.15
N SER A 83 -11.57 3.29 -1.47
CA SER A 83 -12.42 2.39 -2.27
C SER A 83 -11.95 0.94 -2.33
N GLN A 84 -10.73 0.62 -1.87
CA GLN A 84 -10.24 -0.75 -1.78
C GLN A 84 -10.36 -1.34 -0.36
N LEU A 85 -10.83 -0.58 0.63
CA LEU A 85 -11.02 -1.08 1.99
C LEU A 85 -11.90 -2.34 2.00
N GLY A 86 -11.49 -3.34 2.78
CA GLY A 86 -12.21 -4.61 2.89
C GLY A 86 -11.90 -5.63 1.78
N LYS A 87 -11.18 -5.26 0.72
CA LYS A 87 -10.71 -6.24 -0.29
C LYS A 87 -9.61 -7.13 0.27
N PRO A 88 -9.52 -8.40 -0.18
CA PRO A 88 -8.48 -9.31 0.29
C PRO A 88 -7.08 -8.84 -0.15
N TYR A 89 -6.09 -9.14 0.68
CA TYR A 89 -4.70 -9.07 0.27
C TYR A 89 -4.41 -10.16 -0.77
N LEU A 90 -3.74 -9.79 -1.86
CA LEU A 90 -3.21 -10.70 -2.86
C LEU A 90 -1.73 -10.41 -3.09
N TRP A 91 -0.86 -11.39 -2.87
CA TRP A 91 0.57 -11.23 -3.14
C TRP A 91 0.84 -10.95 -4.62
N GLY A 92 1.58 -9.88 -4.93
CA GLY A 92 1.82 -9.46 -6.31
C GLY A 92 0.65 -8.70 -6.93
N GLY A 93 -0.52 -8.68 -6.28
CA GLY A 93 -1.70 -7.97 -6.77
C GLY A 93 -1.50 -6.47 -6.79
N ASP A 94 -1.96 -5.82 -7.85
CA ASP A 94 -1.92 -4.37 -8.06
C ASP A 94 -3.18 -3.82 -8.74
N SER A 95 -4.26 -4.60 -8.78
CA SER A 95 -5.49 -4.26 -9.51
C SER A 95 -6.75 -4.39 -8.63
N PRO A 96 -7.79 -3.59 -8.88
CA PRO A 96 -9.05 -3.70 -8.16
C PRO A 96 -9.79 -5.03 -8.37
N SER A 97 -9.57 -5.72 -9.49
CA SER A 97 -10.22 -7.00 -9.82
C SER A 97 -9.55 -8.18 -9.13
N ASP A 98 -8.22 -8.15 -9.02
CA ASP A 98 -7.44 -9.31 -8.56
C ASP A 98 -7.13 -9.18 -7.06
N GLY A 99 -7.01 -7.95 -6.55
CA GLY A 99 -6.61 -7.65 -5.18
C GLY A 99 -5.23 -7.00 -5.14
N PHE A 100 -4.75 -6.68 -3.93
CA PHE A 100 -3.54 -5.90 -3.75
C PHE A 100 -2.56 -6.49 -2.74
N ASP A 101 -1.27 -6.35 -3.01
CA ASP A 101 -0.23 -6.34 -1.98
C ASP A 101 0.01 -4.92 -1.46
N CYS A 102 0.84 -4.77 -0.42
CA CYS A 102 1.10 -3.48 0.21
C CYS A 102 1.61 -2.42 -0.78
N SER A 103 2.60 -2.78 -1.57
CA SER A 103 3.20 -1.90 -2.58
C SER A 103 2.33 -1.75 -3.84
N GLY A 104 1.54 -2.75 -4.19
CA GLY A 104 0.61 -2.74 -5.32
C GLY A 104 -0.54 -1.79 -5.09
N LEU A 105 -1.06 -1.73 -3.85
CA LEU A 105 -2.06 -0.74 -3.46
C LEU A 105 -1.55 0.70 -3.63
N VAL A 106 -0.32 0.96 -3.18
CA VAL A 106 0.33 2.29 -3.35
C VAL A 106 0.59 2.59 -4.83
N PHE A 107 1.13 1.61 -5.56
CA PHE A 107 1.42 1.72 -6.98
C PHE A 107 0.16 2.09 -7.79
N TYR A 108 -0.95 1.39 -7.56
CA TYR A 108 -2.26 1.64 -8.18
C TYR A 108 -2.83 3.03 -7.89
N ALA A 109 -2.67 3.51 -6.65
CA ALA A 109 -3.24 4.79 -6.23
C ALA A 109 -2.43 5.98 -6.75
N PHE A 110 -1.10 5.95 -6.57
CA PHE A 110 -0.22 7.07 -6.90
C PHE A 110 0.11 7.19 -8.38
N ASN A 111 0.41 6.08 -9.08
CA ASN A 111 0.77 6.17 -10.50
C ASN A 111 -0.37 6.67 -11.40
N HIS A 112 -1.60 6.68 -10.89
CA HIS A 112 -2.74 7.28 -11.58
C HIS A 112 -2.65 8.81 -11.67
N VAL A 113 -1.95 9.47 -10.73
CA VAL A 113 -1.87 10.94 -10.66
C VAL A 113 -0.46 11.48 -10.88
N LEU A 114 0.55 10.61 -10.89
CA LEU A 114 1.94 10.99 -11.06
C LEU A 114 2.34 10.93 -12.52
N ASP A 115 3.12 11.93 -12.93
CA ASP A 115 3.69 12.02 -14.27
C ASP A 115 4.90 11.06 -14.43
N ARG A 116 5.38 10.49 -13.32
CA ARG A 116 6.39 9.43 -13.27
C ARG A 116 5.88 8.23 -12.48
N LYS A 117 6.39 7.04 -12.80
CA LYS A 117 6.04 5.81 -12.08
C LYS A 117 6.88 5.66 -10.81
N LEU A 118 6.22 5.30 -9.71
CA LEU A 118 6.87 4.78 -8.51
C LEU A 118 7.39 3.35 -8.76
N PRO A 119 8.48 2.94 -8.10
CA PRO A 119 8.92 1.55 -8.08
C PRO A 119 7.81 0.61 -7.59
N ARG A 120 7.74 -0.62 -8.13
CA ARG A 120 6.67 -1.58 -7.76
C ARG A 120 6.80 -2.16 -6.35
N THR A 121 7.99 -2.11 -5.74
CA THR A 121 8.28 -2.72 -4.44
C THR A 121 8.36 -1.68 -3.33
N ALA A 122 7.99 -2.06 -2.10
CA ALA A 122 8.09 -1.21 -0.92
C ALA A 122 9.54 -0.70 -0.71
N ASN A 123 10.54 -1.59 -0.83
CA ASN A 123 11.94 -1.20 -0.72
C ASN A 123 12.37 -0.22 -1.83
N GLY A 124 11.93 -0.45 -3.06
CA GLY A 124 12.22 0.46 -4.17
C GLY A 124 11.67 1.86 -3.91
N MET A 125 10.43 1.97 -3.46
CA MET A 125 9.84 3.26 -3.08
C MET A 125 10.60 3.91 -1.90
N PHE A 126 11.04 3.12 -0.92
CA PHE A 126 11.77 3.66 0.23
C PHE A 126 13.17 4.19 -0.14
N GLN A 127 13.82 3.58 -1.14
CA GLN A 127 15.13 3.98 -1.65
C GLN A 127 15.08 5.01 -2.78
N ASP A 128 13.88 5.39 -3.23
CA ASP A 128 13.71 6.34 -4.32
C ASP A 128 14.13 7.76 -3.88
N ASN A 129 15.25 8.22 -4.43
CA ASN A 129 15.84 9.53 -4.14
C ASN A 129 14.99 10.71 -4.62
N ALA A 130 14.06 10.49 -5.56
CA ALA A 130 13.12 11.51 -5.98
C ALA A 130 12.00 11.73 -4.95
N LEU A 131 11.85 10.82 -3.96
CA LEU A 131 10.90 11.00 -2.87
C LEU A 131 11.56 11.63 -1.63
N LYS A 132 10.95 12.72 -1.15
CA LYS A 132 11.50 13.48 -0.02
C LYS A 132 11.38 12.69 1.28
N PRO A 133 12.47 12.45 2.04
CA PRO A 133 12.37 11.86 3.37
C PRO A 133 11.58 12.75 4.33
N VAL A 134 10.72 12.13 5.15
CA VAL A 134 9.87 12.82 6.14
C VAL A 134 10.14 12.24 7.52
N LYS A 135 10.40 13.14 8.49
CA LYS A 135 10.46 12.78 9.91
C LYS A 135 9.04 12.45 10.40
N GLN A 136 8.91 11.46 11.28
CA GLN A 136 7.60 10.99 11.79
C GLN A 136 6.72 12.12 12.34
N GLN A 137 7.29 13.11 13.01
CA GLN A 137 6.55 14.26 13.59
C GLN A 137 6.04 15.24 12.52
N LYS A 138 6.49 15.12 11.27
CA LYS A 138 6.11 15.99 10.14
C LYS A 138 5.27 15.25 9.10
N LEU A 139 4.76 14.07 9.44
CA LEU A 139 3.87 13.28 8.59
C LEU A 139 2.62 14.09 8.22
N ARG A 140 2.25 14.00 6.95
CA ARG A 140 1.05 14.61 6.38
C ARG A 140 0.26 13.55 5.63
N ARG A 141 -1.05 13.73 5.54
CA ARG A 141 -1.93 12.85 4.77
C ARG A 141 -1.38 12.69 3.35
N GLY A 142 -1.22 11.45 2.91
CA GLY A 142 -0.60 11.09 1.62
C GLY A 142 0.89 10.73 1.70
N ASP A 143 1.57 10.94 2.82
CA ASP A 143 2.95 10.44 2.98
C ASP A 143 2.97 8.91 3.02
N LEU A 144 3.98 8.30 2.40
CA LEU A 144 4.21 6.87 2.48
C LEU A 144 4.96 6.56 3.77
N VAL A 145 4.47 5.59 4.54
CA VAL A 145 5.11 5.08 5.76
C VAL A 145 5.66 3.68 5.50
N PHE A 146 6.90 3.44 5.90
CA PHE A 146 7.63 2.22 5.58
C PHE A 146 8.01 1.45 6.84
N PHE A 147 7.97 0.12 6.73
CA PHE A 147 8.25 -0.77 7.85
C PHE A 147 9.16 -1.93 7.44
N ASN A 148 9.82 -2.48 8.45
CA ASN A 148 10.62 -3.70 8.40
C ASN A 148 9.96 -4.78 9.25
N ILE A 149 8.94 -5.45 8.69
CA ILE A 149 8.15 -6.45 9.40
C ILE A 149 8.96 -7.72 9.65
N ASN A 150 9.74 -8.15 8.68
CA ASN A 150 10.51 -9.39 8.72
C ASN A 150 11.92 -9.22 9.30
N GLN A 151 12.28 -8.02 9.76
CA GLN A 151 13.57 -7.68 10.37
C GLN A 151 14.76 -8.02 9.47
N ARG A 152 14.65 -7.70 8.18
CA ARG A 152 15.71 -7.84 7.18
C ARG A 152 16.15 -6.47 6.68
N PRO A 153 17.34 -6.33 6.07
CA PRO A 153 17.73 -5.05 5.50
C PRO A 153 16.69 -4.52 4.49
N GLY A 154 16.27 -3.27 4.66
CA GLY A 154 15.32 -2.59 3.76
C GLY A 154 13.86 -2.60 4.23
N ALA A 155 13.01 -1.92 3.45
CA ALA A 155 11.58 -1.86 3.70
C ALA A 155 10.85 -3.02 3.01
N ASP A 156 10.09 -3.80 3.77
CA ASP A 156 9.30 -4.92 3.24
C ASP A 156 7.80 -4.66 3.28
N HIS A 157 7.39 -3.55 3.89
CA HIS A 157 6.00 -3.13 3.96
C HIS A 157 5.86 -1.62 3.80
N VAL A 158 4.74 -1.21 3.20
CA VAL A 158 4.40 0.19 2.97
C VAL A 158 2.91 0.42 3.19
N GLY A 159 2.58 1.61 3.70
CA GLY A 159 1.22 2.11 3.79
C GLY A 159 1.16 3.61 3.49
N VAL A 160 -0.06 4.15 3.41
CA VAL A 160 -0.28 5.58 3.13
C VAL A 160 -0.89 6.25 4.35
N TYR A 161 -0.22 7.27 4.87
CA TYR A 161 -0.64 7.99 6.06
C TYR A 161 -1.92 8.79 5.77
N LEU A 162 -2.91 8.67 6.67
CA LEU A 162 -4.22 9.32 6.55
C LEU A 162 -4.34 10.57 7.45
N GLY A 163 -3.40 10.78 8.38
CA GLY A 163 -3.53 11.75 9.45
C GLY A 163 -3.85 11.08 10.79
N ASP A 164 -3.67 11.81 11.89
CA ASP A 164 -4.04 11.38 13.25
C ASP A 164 -3.44 10.02 13.67
N GLY A 165 -2.20 9.74 13.26
CA GLY A 165 -1.56 8.45 13.54
C GLY A 165 -2.12 7.27 12.73
N ARG A 166 -3.06 7.48 11.82
CA ARG A 166 -3.69 6.42 11.02
C ARG A 166 -3.04 6.28 9.65
N PHE A 167 -3.03 5.06 9.13
CA PHE A 167 -2.59 4.79 7.76
C PHE A 167 -3.38 3.63 7.15
N ILE A 168 -3.54 3.64 5.83
CA ILE A 168 -4.15 2.53 5.09
C ILE A 168 -3.06 1.57 4.60
N GLU A 169 -3.34 0.27 4.69
CA GLU A 169 -2.43 -0.80 4.27
C GLU A 169 -3.16 -2.02 3.69
N ALA A 170 -2.46 -2.77 2.84
CA ALA A 170 -2.76 -4.16 2.53
C ALA A 170 -1.79 -5.06 3.33
N PRO A 171 -2.19 -5.63 4.47
CA PRO A 171 -1.25 -6.16 5.47
C PRO A 171 -0.52 -7.44 5.06
N ARG A 172 -1.25 -8.53 4.80
CA ARG A 172 -0.72 -9.85 4.42
C ARG A 172 -1.84 -10.80 4.01
N THR A 173 -1.47 -11.94 3.40
CA THR A 173 -2.38 -13.02 3.04
C THR A 173 -3.28 -13.43 4.20
N GLY A 174 -4.57 -13.66 3.90
CA GLY A 174 -5.60 -14.00 4.87
C GLY A 174 -6.24 -12.80 5.56
N LEU A 175 -5.74 -11.58 5.35
CA LEU A 175 -6.31 -10.35 5.85
C LEU A 175 -6.79 -9.46 4.70
N LYS A 176 -7.55 -8.42 5.07
CA LYS A 176 -8.13 -7.44 4.15
C LYS A 176 -7.43 -6.09 4.27
N ILE A 177 -7.52 -5.29 3.21
CA ILE A 177 -7.10 -3.89 3.22
C ILE A 177 -7.87 -3.16 4.31
N ARG A 178 -7.14 -2.42 5.15
CA ARG A 178 -7.67 -1.82 6.37
C ARG A 178 -6.90 -0.55 6.76
N ILE A 179 -7.45 0.14 7.74
CA ILE A 179 -6.78 1.25 8.43
C ILE A 179 -6.13 0.71 9.72
N SER A 180 -4.86 1.04 9.90
CA SER A 180 -4.04 0.67 11.06
C SER A 180 -3.55 1.93 11.79
N GLN A 181 -3.16 1.80 13.06
CA GLN A 181 -2.67 2.90 13.88
C GLN A 181 -1.15 2.80 14.08
N LEU A 182 -0.41 3.85 13.77
CA LEU A 182 1.03 3.92 13.99
C LEU A 182 1.39 3.73 15.46
N SER A 183 0.52 4.12 16.40
CA SER A 183 0.74 3.97 17.84
C SER A 183 0.77 2.50 18.31
N ASP A 184 0.32 1.54 17.51
CA ASP A 184 0.41 0.14 17.90
C ASP A 184 1.89 -0.27 18.03
N ASN A 185 2.23 -0.93 19.14
CA ASN A 185 3.60 -1.38 19.42
C ASN A 185 4.23 -2.17 18.28
N PHE A 186 3.41 -2.95 17.55
CA PHE A 186 3.85 -3.70 16.38
C PHE A 186 4.44 -2.78 15.31
N TRP A 187 3.76 -1.67 15.01
CA TRP A 187 4.17 -0.70 13.98
C TRP A 187 5.31 0.18 14.45
N GLN A 188 5.28 0.64 15.71
CA GLN A 188 6.37 1.41 16.31
C GLN A 188 7.71 0.67 16.23
N SER A 189 7.73 -0.61 16.62
CA SER A 189 8.97 -1.39 16.65
C SER A 189 9.51 -1.77 15.25
N ARG A 190 8.77 -1.47 14.19
CA ARG A 190 9.08 -1.84 12.80
C ARG A 190 9.21 -0.63 11.89
N TYR A 191 8.95 0.58 12.39
CA TYR A 191 8.95 1.79 11.59
C TYR A 191 10.37 2.12 11.10
N LEU A 192 10.52 2.29 9.80
CA LEU A 192 11.79 2.66 9.18
C LEU A 192 11.87 4.15 8.86
N GLY A 193 10.75 4.75 8.46
CA GLY A 193 10.70 6.13 8.01
C GLY A 193 9.54 6.38 7.06
N ALA A 194 9.53 7.58 6.49
CA ALA A 194 8.50 8.01 5.57
C ALA A 194 9.05 8.77 4.38
N ARG A 195 8.30 8.73 3.28
CA ARG A 195 8.60 9.45 2.03
C ARG A 195 7.39 10.26 1.59
N ARG A 196 7.61 11.52 1.20
CA ARG A 196 6.59 12.38 0.59
C ARG A 196 6.66 12.30 -0.92
N VAL A 197 5.49 12.09 -1.52
CA VAL A 197 5.31 11.91 -2.97
C VAL A 197 4.71 13.16 -3.63
N LEU A 198 3.83 13.88 -2.92
CA LEU A 198 3.08 15.04 -3.40
C LEU A 198 3.44 16.31 -2.62
#